data_AF-A0A173LH24-F1
#
_entry.id   AF-A0A173LH24-F1
#
_cell.length_a   1.000
_cell.length_b   1.000
_cell.length_c   1.000
_cell.angle_alpha   90.00
_cell.angle_beta   90.00
_cell.angle_gamma   90.00
#
_symmetry.space_group_name_H-M   'P 1'
#
loop_
_entity.id
_entity.type
_entity.pdbx_description
1 polymer ?
#
loop_
_entity_poly.entity_id
_entity_poly.type
_entity_poly.pdbx_seq_one_letter_code
_entity_poly.pdbx_strand_id
1 'polypeptide(L)'
;MVPGRSAKVLTEWLNARDQAFRDRVKVVTMDGFAGYHSAAAKAVPAARTVMDPFHVVHLAADKLTVCRQRIQQATTGHRGRTGDPLYGIRRTLNTRAGLLTDKQKVRLFKAFTANDAHAAVEVTYGVYQRLIAAYEASGKREGKIAMYKLLRSIRTGVPTELPELAQLGRSLWKRHREILAYFDVGASNGPVEAINGRLEHLRGIALGFRNLKHYILRSLIHSGQLQDRINAL
;
A
#
# COMPACT_ATOMS: atom_id res chain seq x y z
N MET A 1 -15.96 14.45 8.12
CA MET A 1 -14.64 14.94 7.65
C MET A 1 -14.05 15.86 8.69
N VAL A 2 -12.74 15.75 8.95
CA VAL A 2 -12.01 16.61 9.88
C VAL A 2 -10.86 17.27 9.12
N PRO A 3 -10.60 18.58 9.31
CA PRO A 3 -9.46 19.24 8.69
C PRO A 3 -8.12 18.66 9.17
N GLY A 4 -7.20 18.43 8.22
CA GLY A 4 -5.85 17.97 8.50
C GLY A 4 -5.67 16.44 8.48
N ARG A 5 -4.40 16.02 8.40
CA ARG A 5 -3.98 14.60 8.26
C ARG A 5 -2.90 14.19 9.25
N SER A 6 -2.85 14.84 10.42
CA SER A 6 -1.80 14.63 11.41
C SER A 6 -2.22 13.63 12.49
N ALA A 7 -1.23 13.05 13.17
CA ALA A 7 -1.47 12.21 14.35
C ALA A 7 -2.29 12.94 15.42
N LYS A 8 -2.03 14.25 15.59
CA LYS A 8 -2.74 15.12 16.53
C LYS A 8 -4.22 15.19 16.19
N VAL A 9 -4.56 15.45 14.93
CA VAL A 9 -5.96 15.52 14.46
C VAL A 9 -6.70 14.22 14.72
N LEU A 10 -6.09 13.06 14.41
CA LEU A 10 -6.73 11.76 14.68
C LEU A 10 -6.92 11.52 16.17
N THR A 11 -5.91 11.86 16.99
CA THR A 11 -5.96 11.70 18.45
C THR A 11 -7.07 12.54 19.07
N GLU A 12 -7.14 13.83 18.70
CA GLU A 12 -8.17 14.75 19.17
C GLU A 12 -9.57 14.27 18.76
N TRP A 13 -9.72 13.81 17.51
CA TRP A 13 -11.01 13.32 17.03
C TRP A 13 -11.48 12.06 17.77
N LEU A 14 -10.57 11.11 18.04
CA LEU A 14 -10.87 9.91 18.82
C LEU A 14 -11.18 10.23 20.28
N ASN A 15 -10.43 11.15 20.90
CA ASN A 15 -10.64 11.56 22.28
C ASN A 15 -11.92 12.38 22.49
N ALA A 16 -12.42 13.03 21.43
CA ALA A 16 -13.72 13.70 21.45
C ALA A 16 -14.91 12.72 21.40
N ARG A 17 -14.68 11.40 21.26
CA ARG A 17 -15.74 10.38 21.36
C ARG A 17 -15.85 9.89 22.79
N ASP A 18 -17.06 9.52 23.19
CA ASP A 18 -17.29 8.89 24.48
C ASP A 18 -16.56 7.54 24.61
N GLN A 19 -16.37 7.08 25.85
CA GLN A 19 -15.67 5.84 26.12
C GLN A 19 -16.39 4.63 25.49
N ALA A 20 -17.73 4.62 25.53
CA ALA A 20 -18.53 3.54 24.98
C ALA A 20 -18.32 3.38 23.46
N PHE A 21 -18.13 4.47 22.72
CA PHE A 21 -17.77 4.45 21.31
C PHE A 21 -16.40 3.81 21.12
N ARG A 22 -15.38 4.24 21.89
CA ARG A 22 -14.01 3.75 21.78
C ARG A 22 -13.91 2.25 22.08
N ASP A 23 -14.63 1.77 23.09
CA ASP A 23 -14.65 0.35 23.49
C ASP A 23 -15.36 -0.56 22.47
N ARG A 24 -16.27 0.01 21.68
CA ARG A 24 -16.92 -0.68 20.55
C ARG A 24 -16.04 -0.79 19.32
N VAL A 25 -14.96 0.00 19.20
CA VAL A 25 -14.02 -0.13 18.08
C VAL A 25 -13.23 -1.43 18.23
N LYS A 26 -13.48 -2.39 17.34
CA LYS A 26 -12.80 -3.71 17.36
C LYS A 26 -11.63 -3.81 16.38
N VAL A 27 -11.66 -3.06 15.28
CA VAL A 27 -10.65 -3.09 14.23
C VAL A 27 -10.36 -1.67 13.76
N VAL A 28 -9.09 -1.35 13.52
CA VAL A 28 -8.66 -0.10 12.88
C VAL A 28 -7.76 -0.45 11.70
N THR A 29 -8.22 -0.13 10.49
CA THR A 29 -7.41 -0.20 9.27
C THR A 29 -6.78 1.15 9.01
N MET A 30 -5.48 1.18 8.75
CA MET A 30 -4.76 2.43 8.54
C MET A 30 -3.61 2.24 7.54
N ASP A 31 -3.12 3.38 7.06
CA ASP A 31 -1.95 3.44 6.20
C ASP A 31 -0.63 3.12 6.95
N GLY A 32 0.47 3.23 6.19
CA GLY A 32 1.82 3.08 6.70
C GLY A 32 2.27 4.13 7.72
N PHE A 33 1.47 5.17 8.02
CA PHE A 33 1.90 6.31 8.80
C PHE A 33 1.99 6.00 10.30
N ALA A 34 3.20 6.13 10.86
CA ALA A 34 3.48 5.84 12.27
C ALA A 34 2.67 6.71 13.26
N GLY A 35 2.28 7.92 12.83
CA GLY A 35 1.48 8.82 13.64
C GLY A 35 0.07 8.28 13.91
N TYR A 36 -0.58 7.68 12.91
CA TYR A 36 -1.91 7.09 13.09
C TYR A 36 -1.88 5.83 13.94
N HIS A 37 -0.85 5.00 13.78
CA HIS A 37 -0.63 3.85 14.67
C HIS A 37 -0.53 4.30 16.13
N SER A 38 0.28 5.32 16.41
CA SER A 38 0.47 5.83 17.77
C SER A 38 -0.81 6.42 18.37
N ALA A 39 -1.61 7.11 17.55
CA ALA A 39 -2.90 7.66 17.97
C ALA A 39 -3.91 6.54 18.29
N ALA A 40 -4.04 5.55 17.40
CA ALA A 40 -4.96 4.43 17.58
C ALA A 40 -4.57 3.56 18.80
N ALA A 41 -3.28 3.24 18.96
CA ALA A 41 -2.80 2.46 20.09
C ALA A 41 -3.08 3.11 21.45
N LYS A 42 -3.15 4.44 21.52
CA LYS A 42 -3.48 5.19 22.74
C LYS A 42 -4.99 5.30 22.96
N ALA A 43 -5.74 5.67 21.93
CA ALA A 43 -7.15 6.01 22.07
C ALA A 43 -8.09 4.78 22.00
N VAL A 44 -7.70 3.73 21.28
CA VAL A 44 -8.48 2.49 21.12
C VAL A 44 -7.57 1.25 21.27
N PRO A 45 -6.92 1.06 22.44
CA PRO A 45 -5.90 0.03 22.64
C PRO A 45 -6.42 -1.41 22.46
N ALA A 46 -7.71 -1.64 22.69
CA ALA A 46 -8.34 -2.94 22.50
C ALA A 46 -8.63 -3.27 21.03
N ALA A 47 -8.56 -2.27 20.13
CA ALA A 47 -8.83 -2.47 18.72
C ALA A 47 -7.66 -3.16 18.02
N ARG A 48 -7.98 -4.15 17.21
CA ARG A 48 -7.00 -4.81 16.36
C ARG A 48 -6.58 -3.89 15.21
N THR A 49 -5.31 -3.54 15.19
CA THR A 49 -4.75 -2.70 14.12
C THR A 49 -4.39 -3.55 12.90
N VAL A 50 -4.78 -3.07 11.72
CA VAL A 50 -4.45 -3.66 10.42
C VAL A 50 -3.72 -2.62 9.58
N MET A 51 -2.54 -2.99 9.09
CA MET A 51 -1.86 -2.21 8.06
C MET A 51 -2.46 -2.59 6.72
N ASP A 52 -2.97 -1.59 6.00
CA ASP A 52 -3.72 -1.83 4.78
C ASP A 52 -2.89 -2.55 3.69
N PRO A 53 -3.43 -3.59 3.03
CA PRO A 53 -2.72 -4.36 2.01
C PRO A 53 -2.19 -3.55 0.85
N PHE A 54 -2.91 -2.52 0.38
CA PHE A 54 -2.47 -1.68 -0.72
C PHE A 54 -1.18 -0.94 -0.34
N HIS A 55 -1.12 -0.37 0.86
CA HIS A 55 0.10 0.31 1.32
C HIS A 55 1.29 -0.64 1.50
N VAL A 56 1.05 -1.87 1.96
CA VAL A 56 2.11 -2.90 2.05
C VAL A 56 2.68 -3.24 0.67
N VAL A 57 1.82 -3.48 -0.31
CA VAL A 57 2.22 -3.79 -1.69
C VAL A 57 2.89 -2.58 -2.36
N HIS A 58 2.39 -1.37 -2.11
CA HIS A 58 2.97 -0.14 -2.64
C HIS A 58 4.40 0.09 -2.16
N LEU A 59 4.67 -0.12 -0.85
CA LEU A 59 6.04 -0.04 -0.31
C LEU A 59 6.99 -1.01 -1.02
N ALA A 60 6.53 -2.21 -1.37
CA ALA A 60 7.34 -3.18 -2.09
C ALA A 60 7.56 -2.76 -3.55
N ALA A 61 6.54 -2.22 -4.22
CA ALA A 61 6.66 -1.68 -5.58
C ALA A 61 7.64 -0.49 -5.66
N ASP A 62 7.65 0.37 -4.65
CA ASP A 62 8.61 1.48 -4.54
C ASP A 62 10.04 0.95 -4.41
N LYS A 63 10.26 -0.06 -3.57
CA LYS A 63 11.59 -0.67 -3.40
C LYS A 63 12.06 -1.41 -4.65
N LEU A 64 11.15 -2.07 -5.36
CA LEU A 64 11.43 -2.62 -6.69
C LEU A 64 11.85 -1.52 -7.67
N THR A 65 11.15 -0.39 -7.66
CA THR A 65 11.46 0.75 -8.54
C THR A 65 12.83 1.34 -8.24
N VAL A 66 13.17 1.52 -6.97
CA VAL A 66 14.50 2.02 -6.53
C VAL A 66 15.60 1.03 -6.93
N CYS A 67 15.43 -0.26 -6.64
CA CYS A 67 16.39 -1.30 -7.01
C CYS A 67 16.64 -1.30 -8.52
N ARG A 68 15.57 -1.25 -9.33
CA ARG A 68 15.64 -1.16 -10.79
C ARG A 68 16.42 0.08 -11.24
N GLN A 69 16.17 1.24 -10.64
CA GLN A 69 16.87 2.48 -10.99
C GLN A 69 18.35 2.42 -10.63
N ARG A 70 18.70 1.92 -9.44
CA ARG A 70 20.09 1.77 -9.00
C ARG A 70 20.87 0.83 -9.92
N ILE A 71 20.36 -0.37 -10.15
CA ILE A 71 21.02 -1.36 -11.00
C ILE A 71 21.16 -0.84 -12.43
N GLN A 72 20.12 -0.19 -12.96
CA GLN A 72 20.19 0.40 -14.28
C GLN A 72 21.28 1.48 -14.38
N GLN A 73 21.36 2.40 -13.42
CA GLN A 73 22.42 3.42 -13.43
C GLN A 73 23.81 2.79 -13.30
N ALA A 74 23.95 1.75 -12.48
CA ALA A 74 25.21 1.04 -12.30
C ALA A 74 25.67 0.31 -13.57
N THR A 75 24.74 -0.30 -14.33
CA THR A 75 25.10 -1.07 -15.54
C THR A 75 25.19 -0.22 -16.81
N THR A 76 24.48 0.92 -16.89
CA THR A 76 24.48 1.76 -18.11
C THR A 76 25.18 3.11 -17.93
N GLY A 77 25.54 3.49 -16.70
CA GLY A 77 26.19 4.78 -16.40
C GLY A 77 25.26 6.00 -16.52
N HIS A 78 23.95 5.82 -16.70
CA HIS A 78 23.00 6.91 -16.87
C HIS A 78 21.60 6.57 -16.34
N ARG A 79 20.77 7.60 -16.18
CA ARG A 79 19.33 7.41 -15.89
C ARG A 79 18.66 6.67 -17.05
N GLY A 80 17.64 5.89 -16.74
CA GLY A 80 17.01 5.04 -17.74
C GLY A 80 16.29 5.77 -18.88
N ARG A 81 16.48 5.26 -20.10
CA ARG A 81 15.92 5.75 -21.36
C ARG A 81 15.46 4.60 -22.27
N THR A 82 14.84 4.98 -23.38
CA THR A 82 14.43 4.03 -24.43
C THR A 82 15.65 3.24 -24.93
N GLY A 83 15.49 1.93 -25.08
CA GLY A 83 16.56 0.99 -25.44
C GLY A 83 17.08 0.18 -24.25
N ASP A 84 17.08 0.75 -23.05
CA ASP A 84 17.65 0.07 -21.89
C ASP A 84 16.73 -1.10 -21.44
N PRO A 85 17.29 -2.30 -21.16
CA PRO A 85 16.50 -3.48 -20.81
C PRO A 85 15.55 -3.24 -19.62
N LEU A 86 16.09 -2.73 -18.50
CA LEU A 86 15.33 -2.49 -17.27
C LEU A 86 14.34 -1.32 -17.38
N TYR A 87 14.59 -0.32 -18.22
CA TYR A 87 13.62 0.76 -18.45
C TYR A 87 12.45 0.30 -19.32
N GLY A 88 12.73 -0.58 -20.28
CA GLY A 88 11.74 -1.17 -21.17
C GLY A 88 10.66 -1.97 -20.44
N ILE A 89 11.00 -2.59 -19.30
CA ILE A 89 10.08 -3.41 -18.50
C ILE A 89 9.46 -2.70 -17.30
N ARG A 90 9.73 -1.40 -17.08
CA ARG A 90 9.32 -0.69 -15.84
C ARG A 90 7.83 -0.77 -15.50
N ARG A 91 6.95 -0.84 -16.51
CA ARG A 91 5.50 -0.99 -16.32
C ARG A 91 5.13 -2.44 -16.03
N THR A 92 5.71 -3.37 -16.80
CA THR A 92 5.51 -4.81 -16.66
C THR A 92 5.92 -5.33 -15.29
N LEU A 93 6.98 -4.76 -14.69
CA LEU A 93 7.41 -5.08 -13.33
C LEU A 93 6.33 -4.86 -12.25
N ASN A 94 5.42 -3.91 -12.47
CA ASN A 94 4.34 -3.59 -11.53
C ASN A 94 3.03 -4.35 -11.85
N THR A 95 3.00 -5.13 -12.93
CA THR A 95 1.85 -5.96 -13.28
C THR A 95 1.88 -7.26 -12.48
N ARG A 96 0.71 -7.73 -12.02
CA ARG A 96 0.60 -9.02 -11.31
C ARG A 96 1.00 -10.15 -12.23
N ALA A 97 1.75 -11.14 -11.73
CA ALA A 97 2.29 -12.23 -12.52
C ALA A 97 1.20 -13.01 -13.30
N GLY A 98 0.03 -13.23 -12.69
CA GLY A 98 -1.11 -13.89 -13.32
C GLY A 98 -1.78 -13.10 -14.44
N LEU A 99 -1.51 -11.79 -14.55
CA LEU A 99 -2.06 -10.91 -15.59
C LEU A 99 -1.05 -10.64 -16.72
N LEU A 100 0.15 -11.23 -16.64
CA LEU A 100 1.15 -11.08 -17.68
C LEU A 100 0.84 -11.98 -18.88
N THR A 101 0.82 -11.36 -20.05
CA THR A 101 0.86 -12.09 -21.34
C THR A 101 2.20 -12.81 -21.52
N ASP A 102 2.23 -13.85 -22.33
CA ASP A 102 3.48 -14.60 -22.58
C ASP A 102 4.55 -13.72 -23.24
N LYS A 103 4.14 -12.78 -24.11
CA LYS A 103 5.05 -11.76 -24.67
C LYS A 103 5.70 -10.92 -23.58
N GLN A 104 4.96 -10.53 -22.54
CA GLN A 104 5.49 -9.77 -21.42
C GLN A 104 6.40 -10.62 -20.52
N LYS A 105 6.07 -11.90 -20.28
CA LYS A 105 6.94 -12.83 -19.54
C LYS A 105 8.29 -13.00 -20.24
N VAL A 106 8.27 -13.25 -21.55
CA VAL A 106 9.50 -13.33 -22.37
C VAL A 106 10.30 -12.03 -22.30
N ARG A 107 9.63 -10.88 -22.33
CA ARG A 107 10.30 -9.58 -22.21
C ARG A 107 10.96 -9.38 -20.84
N LEU A 108 10.30 -9.80 -19.75
CA LEU A 108 10.90 -9.78 -18.40
C LEU A 108 12.14 -10.66 -18.36
N PHE A 109 12.03 -11.90 -18.82
CA PHE A 109 13.14 -12.85 -18.85
C PHE A 109 14.34 -12.26 -19.61
N LYS A 110 14.13 -11.81 -20.86
CA LYS A 110 15.18 -11.17 -21.66
C LYS A 110 15.84 -9.98 -20.96
N ALA A 111 15.07 -9.18 -20.23
CA ALA A 111 15.60 -8.02 -19.52
C ALA A 111 16.40 -8.44 -18.27
N PHE A 112 15.98 -9.48 -17.55
CA PHE A 112 16.72 -10.01 -16.40
C PHE A 112 18.01 -10.70 -16.82
N THR A 113 18.02 -11.41 -17.95
CA THR A 113 19.23 -12.12 -18.43
C THR A 113 20.17 -11.23 -19.26
N ALA A 114 19.86 -9.96 -19.46
CA ALA A 114 20.69 -9.06 -20.28
C ALA A 114 22.01 -8.67 -19.59
N ASN A 115 22.11 -8.82 -18.26
CA ASN A 115 23.30 -8.51 -17.47
C ASN A 115 23.17 -9.19 -16.10
N ASP A 116 24.23 -9.81 -15.59
CA ASP A 116 24.21 -10.54 -14.31
C ASP A 116 23.76 -9.67 -13.12
N ALA A 117 24.08 -8.38 -13.12
CA ALA A 117 23.66 -7.45 -12.06
C ALA A 117 22.12 -7.27 -12.01
N HIS A 118 21.40 -7.59 -13.09
CA HIS A 118 19.94 -7.52 -13.12
C HIS A 118 19.27 -8.59 -12.25
N ALA A 119 19.99 -9.63 -11.82
CA ALA A 119 19.52 -10.62 -10.85
C ALA A 119 18.96 -9.96 -9.57
N ALA A 120 19.54 -8.82 -9.14
CA ALA A 120 19.03 -8.07 -8.00
C ALA A 120 17.59 -7.55 -8.21
N VAL A 121 17.27 -7.10 -9.43
CA VAL A 121 15.93 -6.64 -9.80
C VAL A 121 14.97 -7.81 -9.90
N GLU A 122 15.41 -8.94 -10.46
CA GLU A 122 14.61 -10.17 -10.57
C GLU A 122 14.21 -10.72 -9.19
N VAL A 123 15.17 -10.82 -8.26
CA VAL A 123 14.90 -11.26 -6.88
C VAL A 123 13.91 -10.32 -6.18
N THR A 124 14.12 -9.01 -6.32
CA THR A 124 13.23 -8.00 -5.73
C THR A 124 11.82 -8.08 -6.33
N TYR A 125 11.71 -8.29 -7.65
CA TYR A 125 10.44 -8.53 -8.33
C TYR A 125 9.76 -9.79 -7.82
N GLY A 126 10.50 -10.88 -7.61
CA GLY A 126 9.97 -12.12 -7.03
C GLY A 126 9.42 -11.95 -5.61
N VAL A 127 10.03 -11.09 -4.79
CA VAL A 127 9.48 -10.73 -3.46
C VAL A 127 8.18 -9.95 -3.61
N TYR A 128 8.16 -8.93 -4.48
CA TYR A 128 6.96 -8.13 -4.76
C TYR A 128 5.78 -9.01 -5.22
N GLN A 129 6.01 -9.94 -6.15
CA GLN A 129 4.96 -10.85 -6.62
C GLN A 129 4.49 -11.83 -5.54
N ARG A 130 5.40 -12.35 -4.70
CA ARG A 130 5.02 -13.23 -3.57
C ARG A 130 4.20 -12.49 -2.50
N LEU A 131 4.44 -11.20 -2.29
CA LEU A 131 3.61 -10.37 -1.39
C LEU A 131 2.17 -10.29 -1.92
N ILE A 132 2.01 -10.04 -3.23
CA ILE A 132 0.69 -10.00 -3.88
C ILE A 132 0.01 -11.37 -3.77
N ALA A 133 0.70 -12.45 -4.14
CA ALA A 133 0.17 -13.80 -4.12
C ALA A 133 -0.29 -14.22 -2.71
N ALA A 134 0.41 -13.80 -1.65
CA ALA A 134 0.00 -14.08 -0.29
C ALA A 134 -1.34 -13.41 0.07
N TYR A 135 -1.60 -12.18 -0.39
CA TYR A 135 -2.89 -11.52 -0.18
C TYR A 135 -4.01 -12.08 -1.06
N GLU A 136 -3.68 -12.58 -2.25
CA GLU A 136 -4.62 -13.18 -3.21
C GLU A 136 -4.91 -14.66 -2.94
N ALA A 137 -4.24 -15.28 -1.96
CA ALA A 137 -4.47 -16.67 -1.60
C ALA A 137 -5.96 -16.93 -1.30
N SER A 138 -6.51 -17.98 -1.89
CA SER A 138 -7.94 -18.34 -1.73
C SER A 138 -8.32 -18.57 -0.27
N GLY A 139 -7.39 -19.12 0.52
CA GLY A 139 -7.56 -19.32 1.95
C GLY A 139 -6.75 -18.34 2.78
N LYS A 140 -7.41 -17.75 3.80
CA LYS A 140 -6.80 -16.76 4.69
C LYS A 140 -5.64 -17.33 5.52
N ARG A 141 -5.76 -18.60 5.96
CA ARG A 141 -4.73 -19.27 6.75
C ARG A 141 -3.46 -19.49 5.92
N GLU A 142 -3.63 -19.97 4.69
CA GLU A 142 -2.57 -20.22 3.72
C GLU A 142 -1.87 -18.91 3.36
N GLY A 143 -2.64 -17.87 3.05
CA GLY A 143 -2.12 -16.52 2.78
C GLY A 143 -1.33 -15.96 3.96
N LYS A 144 -1.83 -16.12 5.20
CA LYS A 144 -1.13 -15.69 6.42
C LYS A 144 0.20 -16.41 6.61
N ILE A 145 0.22 -17.73 6.41
CA ILE A 145 1.45 -18.54 6.52
C ILE A 145 2.46 -18.11 5.45
N ALA A 146 2.02 -17.95 4.20
CA ALA A 146 2.85 -17.49 3.10
C ALA A 146 3.44 -16.09 3.38
N MET A 147 2.59 -15.15 3.83
CA MET A 147 3.00 -13.80 4.21
C MET A 147 4.05 -13.83 5.34
N TYR A 148 3.79 -14.57 6.42
CA TYR A 148 4.74 -14.66 7.54
C TYR A 148 6.09 -15.24 7.11
N LYS A 149 6.09 -16.34 6.33
CA LYS A 149 7.32 -16.94 5.80
C LYS A 149 8.09 -15.95 4.94
N LEU A 150 7.40 -15.22 4.07
CA LEU A 150 8.01 -14.20 3.22
C LEU A 150 8.64 -13.06 4.05
N LEU A 151 7.88 -12.46 4.96
CA LEU A 151 8.35 -11.40 5.86
C LEU A 151 9.57 -11.84 6.67
N ARG A 152 9.56 -13.08 7.17
CA ARG A 152 10.70 -13.66 7.89
C ARG A 152 11.92 -13.82 6.98
N SER A 153 11.74 -14.34 5.76
CA SER A 153 12.87 -14.54 4.83
C SER A 153 13.55 -13.22 4.45
N ILE A 154 12.79 -12.15 4.21
CA ILE A 154 13.35 -10.87 3.79
C ILE A 154 13.86 -10.02 4.96
N ARG A 155 13.60 -10.44 6.21
CA ARG A 155 14.16 -9.78 7.41
C ARG A 155 15.62 -10.13 7.62
N THR A 156 15.97 -11.42 7.52
CA THR A 156 17.29 -11.95 7.94
C THR A 156 18.08 -12.63 6.83
N GLY A 157 17.47 -12.96 5.69
CA GLY A 157 18.11 -13.72 4.62
C GLY A 157 18.41 -12.91 3.36
N VAL A 158 18.63 -11.59 3.50
CA VAL A 158 18.85 -10.70 2.35
C VAL A 158 20.34 -10.37 2.23
N PRO A 159 20.99 -10.72 1.12
CA PRO A 159 22.38 -10.35 0.84
C PRO A 159 22.62 -8.83 0.84
N THR A 160 23.86 -8.42 1.09
CA THR A 160 24.29 -7.02 1.13
C THR A 160 24.06 -6.26 -0.18
N GLU A 161 24.02 -6.99 -1.29
CA GLU A 161 23.81 -6.50 -2.65
C GLU A 161 22.36 -6.07 -2.92
N LEU A 162 21.44 -6.40 -2.00
CA LEU A 162 20.01 -6.09 -2.05
C LEU A 162 19.58 -5.11 -0.93
N PRO A 163 20.18 -3.91 -0.83
CA PRO A 163 19.89 -2.98 0.25
C PRO A 163 18.43 -2.51 0.28
N GLU A 164 17.77 -2.38 -0.88
CA GLU A 164 16.36 -2.01 -0.96
C GLU A 164 15.46 -3.07 -0.34
N LEU A 165 15.76 -4.34 -0.61
CA LEU A 165 15.02 -5.47 -0.07
C LEU A 165 15.28 -5.61 1.44
N ALA A 166 16.51 -5.40 1.89
CA ALA A 166 16.86 -5.41 3.31
C ALA A 166 16.13 -4.29 4.07
N GLN A 167 16.03 -3.09 3.47
CA GLN A 167 15.25 -1.99 4.02
C GLN A 167 13.74 -2.31 4.05
N LEU A 168 13.20 -2.89 2.97
CA LEU A 168 11.81 -3.35 2.93
C LEU A 168 11.52 -4.34 4.06
N GLY A 169 12.39 -5.34 4.23
CA GLY A 169 12.25 -6.36 5.27
C GLY A 169 12.23 -5.78 6.67
N ARG A 170 13.13 -4.84 6.99
CA ARG A 170 13.11 -4.12 8.28
C ARG A 170 11.79 -3.36 8.50
N SER A 171 11.34 -2.61 7.49
CA SER A 171 10.12 -1.81 7.57
C SER A 171 8.87 -2.67 7.76
N LEU A 172 8.70 -3.72 6.95
CA LEU A 172 7.55 -4.61 7.05
C LEU A 172 7.59 -5.45 8.33
N TRP A 173 8.79 -5.88 8.77
CA TRP A 173 8.92 -6.62 10.01
C TRP A 173 8.52 -5.79 11.23
N LYS A 174 8.81 -4.49 11.26
CA LYS A 174 8.41 -3.62 12.38
C LYS A 174 6.90 -3.65 12.63
N ARG A 175 6.09 -3.79 11.57
CA ARG A 175 4.62 -3.82 11.62
C ARG A 175 4.02 -5.18 11.21
N HIS A 176 4.79 -6.27 11.26
CA HIS A 176 4.36 -7.57 10.74
C HIS A 176 3.07 -8.09 11.37
N ARG A 177 2.83 -7.81 12.66
CA ARG A 177 1.59 -8.22 13.35
C ARG A 177 0.36 -7.58 12.74
N GLU A 178 0.47 -6.32 12.34
CA GLU A 178 -0.61 -5.54 11.72
C GLU A 178 -0.84 -5.96 10.26
N ILE A 179 0.22 -6.33 9.55
CA ILE A 179 0.14 -6.94 8.21
C ILE A 179 -0.59 -8.30 8.29
N LEU A 180 -0.20 -9.14 9.25
CA LEU A 180 -0.80 -10.46 9.44
C LEU A 180 -2.23 -10.39 9.99
N ALA A 181 -2.61 -9.29 10.64
CA ALA A 181 -3.95 -9.08 11.15
C ALA A 181 -5.01 -9.03 10.04
N TYR A 182 -4.66 -8.55 8.85
CA TYR A 182 -5.55 -8.59 7.68
C TYR A 182 -6.12 -9.99 7.43
N PHE A 183 -5.30 -11.03 7.60
CA PHE A 183 -5.73 -12.40 7.34
C PHE A 183 -6.72 -12.93 8.38
N ASP A 184 -6.76 -12.34 9.56
CA ASP A 184 -7.69 -12.76 10.62
C ASP A 184 -9.01 -11.99 10.59
N VAL A 185 -9.01 -10.72 10.17
CA VAL A 185 -10.20 -9.86 10.22
C VAL A 185 -10.76 -9.47 8.86
N GLY A 186 -9.99 -9.60 7.77
CA GLY A 186 -10.41 -9.27 6.41
C GLY A 186 -10.63 -7.78 6.12
N ALA A 187 -10.49 -6.90 7.11
CA ALA A 187 -10.70 -5.47 6.97
C ALA A 187 -9.57 -4.78 6.21
N SER A 188 -9.90 -3.83 5.34
CA SER A 188 -8.97 -2.96 4.62
C SER A 188 -9.52 -1.54 4.55
N ASN A 189 -8.66 -0.56 4.27
CA ASN A 189 -9.07 0.82 4.03
C ASN A 189 -9.60 1.05 2.61
N GLY A 190 -9.64 0.01 1.76
CA GLY A 190 -10.03 0.10 0.35
C GLY A 190 -11.36 0.83 0.08
N PRO A 191 -12.46 0.54 0.79
CA PRO A 191 -13.72 1.27 0.62
C PRO A 191 -13.60 2.77 0.93
N VAL A 192 -12.84 3.12 1.96
CA VAL A 192 -12.58 4.51 2.34
C VAL A 192 -11.71 5.19 1.28
N GLU A 193 -10.67 4.50 0.78
CA GLU A 193 -9.84 5.02 -0.31
C GLU A 193 -10.62 5.23 -1.61
N ALA A 194 -11.58 4.36 -1.92
CA ALA A 194 -12.47 4.55 -3.07
C ALA A 194 -13.32 5.82 -2.94
N ILE A 195 -13.84 6.08 -1.73
CA ILE A 195 -14.54 7.33 -1.42
C ILE A 195 -13.58 8.51 -1.53
N ASN A 196 -12.40 8.45 -0.90
CA ASN A 196 -11.38 9.50 -0.97
C ASN A 196 -11.02 9.84 -2.42
N GLY A 197 -10.84 8.83 -3.28
CA GLY A 197 -10.57 9.04 -4.71
C GLY A 197 -11.68 9.83 -5.43
N ARG A 198 -12.96 9.51 -5.16
CA ARG A 198 -14.10 10.30 -5.69
C ARG A 198 -14.08 11.75 -5.18
N LEU A 199 -13.72 11.94 -3.92
CA LEU A 199 -13.65 13.26 -3.30
C LEU A 199 -12.49 14.09 -3.84
N GLU A 200 -11.34 13.48 -4.11
CA GLU A 200 -10.23 14.14 -4.78
C GLU A 200 -10.58 14.52 -6.23
N HIS A 201 -11.30 13.65 -6.94
CA HIS A 201 -11.80 13.97 -8.28
C HIS A 201 -12.78 15.17 -8.25
N LEU A 202 -13.71 15.18 -7.29
CA LEU A 202 -14.63 16.30 -7.06
C LEU A 202 -13.87 17.61 -6.77
N ARG A 203 -12.81 17.54 -5.95
CA ARG A 203 -11.94 18.70 -5.70
C ARG A 203 -11.25 19.19 -6.97
N GLY A 204 -10.81 18.28 -7.84
CA GLY A 204 -10.22 18.59 -9.13
C GLY A 204 -11.19 19.33 -10.05
N ILE A 205 -12.43 18.82 -10.18
CA ILE A 205 -13.49 19.47 -10.98
C ILE A 205 -13.82 20.87 -10.44
N ALA A 206 -13.89 21.02 -9.12
CA ALA A 206 -14.26 22.29 -8.49
C ALA A 206 -13.12 23.33 -8.44
N LEU A 207 -11.91 22.98 -8.91
CA LEU A 207 -10.69 23.79 -8.74
C LEU A 207 -10.40 24.14 -7.26
N GLY A 208 -10.75 23.21 -6.36
CA GLY A 208 -10.62 23.35 -4.93
C GLY A 208 -11.85 23.97 -4.24
N PHE A 209 -11.89 23.84 -2.92
CA PHE A 209 -12.94 24.42 -2.08
C PHE A 209 -12.29 25.34 -1.04
N ARG A 210 -12.83 26.56 -0.91
CA ARG A 210 -12.40 27.53 0.12
C ARG A 210 -13.19 27.38 1.43
N ASN A 211 -14.33 26.70 1.40
CA ASN A 211 -15.23 26.54 2.53
C ASN A 211 -15.46 25.04 2.82
N LEU A 212 -15.11 24.61 4.05
CA LEU A 212 -15.24 23.23 4.48
C LEU A 212 -16.68 22.72 4.48
N LYS A 213 -17.66 23.56 4.86
CA LYS A 213 -19.08 23.18 4.86
C LYS A 213 -19.56 22.87 3.44
N HIS A 214 -19.18 23.71 2.47
CA HIS A 214 -19.49 23.46 1.06
C HIS A 214 -18.82 22.20 0.54
N TYR A 215 -17.57 21.97 0.94
CA TYR A 215 -16.87 20.73 0.60
C TYR A 215 -17.59 19.49 1.15
N ILE A 216 -17.97 19.50 2.44
CA ILE A 216 -18.72 18.40 3.07
C ILE A 216 -20.06 18.17 2.36
N LEU A 217 -20.84 19.22 2.12
CA LEU A 217 -22.14 19.09 1.47
C LEU A 217 -22.00 18.51 0.05
N ARG A 218 -21.08 19.04 -0.76
CA ARG A 218 -20.83 18.53 -2.12
C ARG A 218 -20.30 17.10 -2.12
N SER A 219 -19.48 16.74 -1.12
CA SER A 219 -18.99 15.38 -0.91
C SER A 219 -20.13 14.41 -0.62
N LEU A 220 -21.05 14.80 0.26
CA LEU A 220 -22.22 14.01 0.63
C LEU A 220 -23.19 13.82 -0.56
N ILE A 221 -23.43 14.89 -1.33
CA ILE A 221 -24.26 14.86 -2.53
C ILE A 221 -23.65 13.92 -3.58
N HIS A 222 -22.36 14.09 -3.90
CA HIS A 222 -21.69 13.35 -4.98
C HIS A 222 -21.36 11.90 -4.63
N SER A 223 -20.86 11.64 -3.41
CA SER A 223 -20.34 10.32 -3.01
C SER A 223 -21.23 9.58 -2.02
N GLY A 224 -22.11 10.30 -1.31
CA GLY A 224 -23.06 9.73 -0.34
C GLY A 224 -24.45 9.45 -0.89
N GLN A 225 -24.66 9.63 -2.21
CA GLN A 225 -25.96 9.40 -2.88
C GLN A 225 -27.14 10.17 -2.24
N LEU A 226 -26.86 11.31 -1.62
CA LEU A 226 -27.88 12.15 -0.99
C LEU A 226 -28.75 12.91 -2.01
N GLN A 227 -28.42 12.86 -3.30
CA GLN A 227 -29.18 13.50 -4.37
C GLN A 227 -30.66 13.07 -4.34
N ASP A 228 -30.92 11.76 -4.16
CA ASP A 228 -32.27 11.19 -4.18
C ASP A 228 -33.07 11.51 -2.92
N ARG A 229 -32.40 11.90 -1.82
CA ARG A 229 -33.02 12.29 -0.56
C ARG A 229 -33.28 13.79 -0.45
N ILE A 230 -32.62 14.61 -1.27
CA ILE A 230 -32.79 16.07 -1.29
C ILE A 230 -34.00 16.47 -2.15
N ASN A 231 -34.32 15.69 -3.19
CA ASN A 231 -35.49 15.94 -4.05
C ASN A 231 -36.80 15.30 -3.53
N ALA A 232 -36.79 14.73 -2.32
CA ALA A 232 -37.95 14.09 -1.68
C ALA A 232 -38.59 14.97 -0.58
N LEU A 233 -38.20 16.25 -0.51
CA LEU A 233 -38.75 17.32 0.33
C LEU A 233 -39.26 18.44 -0.58
#